data_AF-A0A9Q8WKB8-F1
#
_entry.id   AF-A0A9Q8WKB8-F1
#
_cell.length_a   1.000
_cell.length_b   1.000
_cell.length_c   1.000
_cell.angle_alpha   90.00
_cell.angle_beta   90.00
_cell.angle_gamma   90.00
#
_symmetry.space_group_name_H-M   'P 1'
#
loop_
_entity.id
_entity.type
_entity.pdbx_description
1 polymer ?
#
loop_
_entity_poly.entity_id
_entity_poly.type
_entity_poly.pdbx_seq_one_letter_code
_entity_poly.pdbx_strand_id
1 'polypeptide(L)'
;MSLSVITVPDEVTSISPISHLDSKAPGITQKAIQKISTSNDGYFRFNPVIVMLIGYLEQVSPGGLDSAVRSARDKNPDFMPKLAIKDAHSFLTFANDLLKWVPRESFEGKDIYDILCTFYFVLDQPPLRKLQTPIRPDSQGLTWLSSWIVVYARLVGQFLDTPASITPSSLQSFATSPPYRFHEAEIPKGGFRTFNSSFTRRLKPGLRPIASPDDDSVIVYPADCTYDNALANQSVAKITPYGSVEIKSVRWPISMLLQGSAHAADFDGGIWMHAFLNTTNYHR
;
A
#
# COMPACT_ATOMS: atom_id res chain seq x y z
N MET A 1 -6.22 -2.44 -1.89
CA MET A 1 -4.96 -2.89 -2.53
C MET A 1 -4.64 -4.25 -1.97
N SER A 2 -4.91 -5.32 -2.71
CA SER A 2 -4.37 -6.64 -2.38
C SER A 2 -3.15 -6.85 -3.26
N LEU A 3 -1.99 -6.99 -2.64
CA LEU A 3 -0.77 -7.38 -3.33
C LEU A 3 -0.62 -8.88 -3.12
N SER A 4 -0.95 -9.62 -4.16
CA SER A 4 -0.77 -11.07 -4.24
C SER A 4 0.72 -11.39 -4.18
N VAL A 5 1.20 -11.83 -3.02
CA VAL A 5 2.52 -12.46 -2.92
C VAL A 5 2.38 -13.88 -3.46
N ILE A 6 2.68 -14.06 -4.75
CA ILE A 6 2.96 -15.38 -5.32
C ILE A 6 4.49 -15.49 -5.42
N THR A 7 4.99 -16.60 -4.87
CA THR A 7 6.38 -17.01 -4.81
C THR A 7 7.06 -16.98 -6.18
N VAL A 8 8.17 -16.26 -6.28
CA VAL A 8 9.10 -16.26 -7.43
C VAL A 8 10.05 -17.45 -7.29
N PRO A 9 10.42 -18.18 -8.37
CA PRO A 9 11.44 -19.23 -8.31
C PRO A 9 12.83 -18.63 -8.12
N ASP A 10 13.68 -19.35 -7.39
CA ASP A 10 15.07 -19.00 -7.11
C ASP A 10 15.90 -18.74 -8.39
N GLU A 11 16.82 -17.78 -8.26
CA GLU A 11 17.97 -17.41 -9.12
C GLU A 11 17.85 -16.07 -9.88
N VAL A 12 18.29 -14.97 -9.22
CA VAL A 12 19.34 -14.07 -9.75
C VAL A 12 20.11 -13.46 -8.56
N THR A 13 21.39 -13.82 -8.47
CA THR A 13 22.37 -13.31 -7.51
C THR A 13 22.90 -11.92 -7.92
N SER A 14 22.59 -10.89 -7.12
CA SER A 14 23.52 -9.83 -6.65
C SER A 14 22.76 -8.80 -5.82
N ILE A 15 22.84 -8.92 -4.49
CA ILE A 15 22.15 -8.01 -3.54
C ILE A 15 23.03 -6.76 -3.32
N SER A 16 22.53 -5.59 -3.73
CA SER A 16 23.09 -4.27 -3.36
C SER A 16 22.94 -4.00 -1.85
N PRO A 17 23.80 -3.15 -1.24
CA PRO A 17 24.01 -3.13 0.20
C PRO A 17 22.79 -2.69 1.03
N ILE A 18 22.77 -3.22 2.25
CA ILE A 18 21.82 -3.11 3.37
C ILE A 18 20.92 -1.86 3.33
N SER A 19 19.60 -2.07 3.20
CA SER A 19 18.59 -1.00 3.37
C SER A 19 18.42 -0.62 4.84
N HIS A 20 18.75 0.63 5.16
CA HIS A 20 18.52 1.24 6.48
C HIS A 20 17.16 1.95 6.47
N LEU A 21 16.18 1.37 7.18
CA LEU A 21 14.88 2.00 7.42
C LEU A 21 15.03 3.25 8.31
N ASP A 22 14.28 4.32 8.07
CA ASP A 22 14.28 5.49 8.95
C ASP A 22 13.89 5.11 10.40
N SER A 23 14.69 5.58 11.36
CA SER A 23 14.52 5.37 12.80
C SER A 23 13.18 5.81 13.40
N LYS A 24 12.38 6.59 12.67
CA LYS A 24 11.06 7.09 13.07
C LYS A 24 9.89 6.34 12.43
N ALA A 25 10.13 5.12 11.92
CA ALA A 25 9.04 4.25 11.47
C ALA A 25 8.08 3.92 12.64
N PRO A 26 6.79 3.60 12.34
CA PRO A 26 5.83 3.21 13.37
C PRO A 26 6.36 2.04 14.22
N GLY A 27 6.10 2.04 15.52
CA GLY A 27 6.56 0.98 16.44
C GLY A 27 8.04 1.06 16.88
N ILE A 28 8.91 1.81 16.21
CA ILE A 28 10.33 1.94 16.60
C ILE A 28 10.53 3.06 17.65
N THR A 29 9.75 4.14 17.54
CA THR A 29 10.03 5.41 18.26
C THR A 29 9.43 5.53 19.67
N GLN A 30 8.72 4.53 20.18
CA GLN A 30 8.10 4.58 21.53
C GLN A 30 8.96 3.96 22.65
N LYS A 31 10.27 3.81 22.44
CA LYS A 31 11.17 3.23 23.47
C LYS A 31 11.62 4.18 24.58
N ALA A 32 11.17 5.43 24.60
CA ALA A 32 11.40 6.32 25.73
C ALA A 32 10.10 6.54 26.51
N ILE A 33 10.02 5.92 27.69
CA ILE A 33 9.02 6.12 28.76
C ILE A 33 7.71 5.35 28.54
N GLN A 34 7.69 4.08 28.96
CA GLN A 34 6.59 3.55 29.79
C GLN A 34 7.00 2.25 30.49
N LYS A 35 6.94 2.27 31.83
CA LYS A 35 7.05 1.09 32.70
C LYS A 35 5.92 0.13 32.32
N ILE A 36 6.25 -1.11 31.98
CA ILE A 36 5.29 -2.14 31.56
C ILE A 36 4.42 -2.51 32.77
N SER A 37 3.12 -2.25 32.68
CA SER A 37 2.08 -2.82 33.55
C SER A 37 1.50 -4.04 32.84
N THR A 38 1.51 -5.20 33.49
CA THR A 38 1.04 -6.49 32.94
C THR A 38 -0.47 -6.72 33.17
N SER A 39 -1.29 -5.66 33.21
CA SER A 39 -2.75 -5.82 33.23
C SER A 39 -3.33 -5.74 31.82
N ASN A 40 -4.47 -6.41 31.60
CA ASN A 40 -5.30 -6.30 30.38
C ASN A 40 -5.72 -4.85 30.05
N ASP A 41 -5.40 -3.86 30.89
CA ASP A 41 -5.65 -2.43 30.68
C ASP A 41 -4.76 -1.80 29.60
N GLY A 42 -3.69 -2.48 29.18
CA GLY A 42 -2.78 -1.98 28.13
C GLY A 42 -3.47 -1.72 26.80
N TYR A 43 -4.49 -2.52 26.46
CA TYR A 43 -5.21 -2.42 25.19
C TYR A 43 -6.16 -1.22 25.10
N PHE A 44 -6.64 -0.67 26.22
CA PHE A 44 -7.48 0.54 26.21
C PHE A 44 -6.73 1.81 25.81
N ARG A 45 -5.40 1.74 25.68
CA ARG A 45 -4.58 2.86 25.18
C ARG A 45 -4.55 2.93 23.65
N PHE A 46 -5.00 1.89 22.96
CA PHE A 46 -5.07 1.91 21.51
C PHE A 46 -6.25 2.72 21.00
N ASN A 47 -6.12 3.21 19.76
CA ASN A 47 -7.20 3.84 19.04
C ASN A 47 -8.42 2.90 19.00
N PRO A 48 -9.66 3.42 19.15
CA PRO A 48 -10.87 2.59 19.12
C PRO A 48 -10.96 1.64 17.93
N VAL A 49 -10.43 2.01 16.75
CA VAL A 49 -10.40 1.10 15.59
C VAL A 49 -9.58 -0.15 15.85
N ILE A 50 -8.45 -0.04 16.55
CA ILE A 50 -7.59 -1.17 16.93
C ILE A 50 -8.27 -2.01 18.02
N VAL A 51 -8.91 -1.37 19.00
CA VAL A 51 -9.67 -2.09 20.05
C VAL A 51 -10.79 -2.93 19.44
N MET A 52 -11.50 -2.41 18.43
CA MET A 52 -12.50 -3.18 17.68
C MET A 52 -11.89 -4.40 16.98
N LEU A 53 -10.72 -4.26 16.35
CA LEU A 53 -10.03 -5.40 15.72
C LEU A 53 -9.73 -6.49 16.75
N ILE A 54 -9.16 -6.11 17.89
CA ILE A 54 -8.80 -7.04 18.97
C ILE A 54 -10.03 -7.80 19.43
N GLY A 55 -11.11 -7.08 19.77
CA GLY A 55 -12.34 -7.70 20.26
C GLY A 55 -12.95 -8.67 19.26
N TYR A 56 -13.01 -8.31 17.98
CA TYR A 56 -13.58 -9.19 16.95
C TYR A 56 -12.70 -10.40 16.68
N LEU A 57 -11.37 -10.22 16.59
CA LEU A 57 -10.45 -11.34 16.38
C LEU A 57 -10.48 -12.32 17.56
N GLU A 58 -10.57 -11.84 18.79
CA GLU A 58 -10.67 -12.70 19.97
C GLU A 58 -11.94 -13.56 19.93
N GLN A 59 -13.04 -13.05 19.36
CA GLN A 59 -14.27 -13.85 19.23
C GLN A 59 -14.23 -14.86 18.07
N VAL A 60 -13.70 -14.47 16.91
CA VAL A 60 -13.84 -15.31 15.69
C VAL A 60 -12.59 -16.13 15.37
N SER A 61 -11.45 -15.77 15.93
CA SER A 61 -10.17 -16.47 15.72
C SER A 61 -9.19 -16.20 16.88
N PRO A 62 -9.47 -16.68 18.11
CA PRO A 62 -8.55 -16.53 19.26
C PRO A 62 -7.12 -16.95 18.91
N GLY A 63 -6.13 -16.12 19.24
CA GLY A 63 -4.71 -16.36 18.88
C GLY A 63 -4.40 -16.32 17.38
N GLY A 64 -5.36 -15.94 16.55
CA GLY A 64 -5.23 -15.85 15.10
C GLY A 64 -4.22 -14.79 14.66
N LEU A 65 -4.18 -13.65 15.36
CA LEU A 65 -3.23 -12.59 15.05
C LEU A 65 -1.78 -13.01 15.33
N ASP A 66 -1.50 -13.70 16.45
CA ASP A 66 -0.17 -14.25 16.73
C ASP A 66 0.25 -15.28 15.68
N SER A 67 -0.69 -16.09 15.19
CA SER A 67 -0.43 -17.06 14.13
C SER A 67 -0.10 -16.37 12.80
N ALA A 68 -0.82 -15.29 12.47
CA ALA A 68 -0.57 -14.48 11.29
C ALA A 68 0.79 -13.76 11.35
N VAL A 69 1.13 -13.16 12.49
CA VAL A 69 2.44 -12.51 12.69
C VAL A 69 3.58 -13.53 12.60
N ARG A 70 3.43 -14.71 13.20
CA ARG A 70 4.43 -15.80 13.06
C ARG A 70 4.60 -16.21 11.60
N SER A 71 3.49 -16.49 10.89
CA SER A 71 3.55 -16.81 9.46
C SER A 71 4.17 -15.70 8.61
N ALA A 72 3.98 -14.43 8.97
CA ALA A 72 4.60 -13.30 8.27
C ALA A 72 6.11 -13.27 8.50
N ARG A 73 6.55 -13.51 9.74
CA ARG A 73 7.96 -13.57 10.12
C ARG A 73 8.69 -14.74 9.46
N ASP A 74 8.06 -15.90 9.35
CA ASP A 74 8.67 -17.05 8.70
C ASP A 74 8.91 -16.81 7.20
N LYS A 75 8.01 -16.04 6.55
CA LYS A 75 8.11 -15.69 5.13
C LYS A 75 8.98 -14.46 4.85
N ASN A 76 9.16 -13.58 5.83
CA ASN A 76 9.97 -12.38 5.68
C ASN A 76 10.81 -12.11 6.96
N PRO A 77 11.77 -13.01 7.25
CA PRO A 77 12.50 -12.99 8.52
C PRO A 77 13.41 -11.77 8.67
N ASP A 78 13.86 -11.17 7.56
CA ASP A 78 14.80 -10.05 7.58
C ASP A 78 14.12 -8.69 7.71
N PHE A 79 12.90 -8.55 7.19
CA PHE A 79 12.21 -7.25 7.18
C PHE A 79 11.37 -7.01 8.43
N MET A 80 10.65 -8.03 8.93
CA MET A 80 9.79 -7.89 10.10
C MET A 80 10.51 -7.31 11.34
N PRO A 81 11.75 -7.71 11.66
CA PRO A 81 12.51 -7.11 12.76
C PRO A 81 12.82 -5.63 12.58
N LYS A 82 12.94 -5.13 11.34
CA LYS A 82 13.20 -3.71 11.06
C LYS A 82 12.05 -2.83 11.54
N LEU A 83 10.82 -3.35 11.54
CA LEU A 83 9.63 -2.68 12.07
C LEU A 83 9.32 -3.03 13.53
N ALA A 84 10.21 -3.75 14.20
CA ALA A 84 10.03 -4.25 15.56
C ALA A 84 8.77 -5.12 15.77
N ILE A 85 8.24 -5.73 14.70
CA ILE A 85 7.06 -6.61 14.77
C ILE A 85 7.50 -8.04 15.10
N LYS A 86 7.12 -8.53 16.28
CA LYS A 86 7.57 -9.81 16.85
C LYS A 86 6.43 -10.77 17.17
N ASP A 87 5.29 -10.23 17.57
CA ASP A 87 4.10 -10.89 18.11
C ASP A 87 2.85 -10.04 17.80
N ALA A 88 1.65 -10.51 18.19
CA ALA A 88 0.42 -9.77 17.98
C ALA A 88 0.43 -8.37 18.62
N HIS A 89 0.94 -8.24 19.85
CA HIS A 89 0.96 -6.96 20.56
C HIS A 89 1.81 -5.91 19.83
N SER A 90 3.04 -6.26 19.43
CA SER A 90 3.92 -5.37 18.67
C SER A 90 3.36 -5.00 17.30
N PHE A 91 2.65 -5.92 16.63
CA PHE A 91 1.90 -5.57 15.41
C PHE A 91 0.76 -4.57 15.69
N LEU A 92 0.00 -4.75 16.77
CA LEU A 92 -1.08 -3.83 17.15
C LEU A 92 -0.53 -2.45 17.54
N THR A 93 0.62 -2.39 18.20
CA THR A 93 1.34 -1.12 18.45
C THR A 93 1.78 -0.46 17.15
N PHE A 94 2.40 -1.20 16.24
CA PHE A 94 2.77 -0.72 14.91
C PHE A 94 1.55 -0.16 14.13
N ALA A 95 0.45 -0.91 14.10
CA ALA A 95 -0.79 -0.50 13.45
C ALA A 95 -1.42 0.73 14.14
N ASN A 96 -1.35 0.82 15.46
CA ASN A 96 -1.85 1.98 16.17
C ASN A 96 -1.03 3.25 15.85
N ASP A 97 0.29 3.12 15.82
CA ASP A 97 1.20 4.23 15.52
C ASP A 97 1.05 4.72 14.07
N LEU A 98 0.79 3.80 13.14
CA LEU A 98 0.59 4.12 11.74
C LEU A 98 -0.62 5.07 11.51
N LEU A 99 -1.62 5.10 12.41
CA LEU A 99 -2.76 6.03 12.34
C LEU A 99 -2.37 7.50 12.52
N LYS A 100 -1.18 7.78 13.07
CA LYS A 100 -0.64 9.13 13.30
C LYS A 100 0.78 9.29 12.77
N TRP A 101 1.20 8.40 11.88
CA TRP A 101 2.56 8.38 11.36
C TRP A 101 2.77 9.47 10.32
N VAL A 102 3.81 10.28 10.53
CA VAL A 102 4.30 11.29 9.59
C VAL A 102 5.24 10.61 8.59
N PRO A 103 4.85 10.44 7.31
CA PRO A 103 5.66 9.69 6.37
C PRO A 103 7.00 10.36 6.09
N ARG A 104 8.03 9.53 5.93
CA ARG A 104 9.41 9.91 5.63
C ARG A 104 10.03 8.84 4.76
N GLU A 105 11.10 9.21 4.07
CA GLU A 105 11.82 8.30 3.18
C GLU A 105 13.31 8.26 3.45
N SER A 106 13.87 7.08 3.24
CA SER A 106 15.30 6.85 3.11
C SER A 106 15.78 7.33 1.73
N PHE A 107 17.10 7.30 1.52
CA PHE A 107 17.69 7.63 0.23
C PHE A 107 17.17 6.68 -0.88
N GLU A 108 16.89 5.43 -0.53
CA GLU A 108 16.41 4.38 -1.42
C GLU A 108 14.94 4.54 -1.83
N GLY A 109 14.16 5.32 -1.08
CA GLY A 109 12.76 5.64 -1.41
C GLY A 109 11.81 4.44 -1.35
N LYS A 110 12.02 3.54 -0.39
CA LYS A 110 11.23 2.30 -0.22
C LYS A 110 10.47 2.24 1.10
N ASP A 111 10.74 3.15 2.03
CA ASP A 111 10.25 3.03 3.41
C ASP A 111 8.73 3.10 3.45
N ILE A 112 8.11 4.04 2.72
CA ILE A 112 6.65 4.16 2.71
C ILE A 112 6.01 2.92 2.09
N TYR A 113 6.54 2.45 0.97
CA TYR A 113 6.04 1.26 0.30
C TYR A 113 6.12 0.04 1.23
N ASP A 114 7.28 -0.20 1.83
CA ASP A 114 7.51 -1.39 2.64
C ASP A 114 6.72 -1.36 3.96
N ILE A 115 6.61 -0.20 4.62
CA ILE A 115 5.81 -0.01 5.84
C ILE A 115 4.34 -0.33 5.56
N LEU A 116 3.76 0.26 4.51
CA LEU A 116 2.36 0.04 4.16
C LEU A 116 2.12 -1.40 3.71
N CYS A 117 3.01 -1.96 2.87
CA CYS A 117 2.89 -3.34 2.42
C CYS A 117 2.97 -4.33 3.58
N THR A 118 3.83 -4.09 4.56
CA THR A 118 3.96 -5.00 5.72
C THR A 118 2.69 -5.04 6.56
N PHE A 119 2.02 -3.90 6.76
CA PHE A 119 0.72 -3.87 7.43
C PHE A 119 -0.29 -4.83 6.77
N TYR A 120 -0.46 -4.73 5.45
CA TYR A 120 -1.39 -5.60 4.73
C TYR A 120 -0.90 -7.04 4.64
N PHE A 121 0.42 -7.25 4.52
CA PHE A 121 1.03 -8.57 4.43
C PHE A 121 0.76 -9.41 5.68
N VAL A 122 0.86 -8.83 6.87
CA VAL A 122 0.52 -9.54 8.13
C VAL A 122 -0.95 -9.93 8.16
N LEU A 123 -1.87 -9.02 7.79
CA LEU A 123 -3.30 -9.32 7.75
C LEU A 123 -3.66 -10.38 6.70
N ASP A 124 -2.89 -10.45 5.61
CA ASP A 124 -3.01 -11.46 4.55
C ASP A 124 -2.33 -12.79 4.91
N GLN A 125 -1.88 -13.02 6.14
CA GLN A 125 -1.41 -14.34 6.57
C GLN A 125 -2.53 -15.22 7.14
N PRO A 126 -2.39 -16.57 7.09
CA PRO A 126 -3.27 -17.48 7.81
C PRO A 126 -3.23 -17.25 9.33
N PRO A 127 -4.36 -17.40 10.06
CA PRO A 127 -5.70 -17.71 9.54
C PRO A 127 -6.46 -16.49 9.01
N LEU A 128 -5.96 -15.27 9.22
CA LEU A 128 -6.69 -14.02 8.95
C LEU A 128 -7.06 -13.82 7.48
N ARG A 129 -6.24 -14.30 6.54
CA ARG A 129 -6.57 -14.28 5.10
C ARG A 129 -7.97 -14.84 4.81
N LYS A 130 -8.39 -15.90 5.51
CA LYS A 130 -9.71 -16.53 5.28
C LYS A 130 -10.88 -15.71 5.82
N LEU A 131 -10.62 -14.71 6.65
CA LEU A 131 -11.63 -13.80 7.20
C LEU A 131 -11.86 -12.57 6.30
N GLN A 132 -11.05 -12.39 5.27
CA GLN A 132 -11.15 -11.28 4.31
C GLN A 132 -12.00 -11.69 3.09
N THR A 133 -12.64 -10.70 2.45
CA THR A 133 -13.28 -10.87 1.15
C THR A 133 -12.23 -11.31 0.12
N PRO A 134 -12.45 -12.43 -0.61
CA PRO A 134 -11.55 -12.85 -1.68
C PRO A 134 -11.45 -11.80 -2.79
N ILE A 135 -10.28 -11.66 -3.42
CA ILE A 135 -10.12 -10.80 -4.60
C ILE A 135 -10.53 -11.59 -5.83
N ARG A 136 -11.83 -11.59 -6.11
CA ARG A 136 -12.44 -12.27 -7.25
C ARG A 136 -13.65 -11.46 -7.77
N PRO A 137 -14.02 -11.57 -9.05
CA PRO A 137 -15.15 -10.83 -9.61
C PRO A 137 -16.50 -11.20 -9.00
N ASP A 138 -16.65 -12.42 -8.48
CA ASP A 138 -17.86 -12.94 -7.86
C ASP A 138 -18.01 -12.59 -6.38
N SER A 139 -17.03 -11.91 -5.79
CA SER A 139 -17.08 -11.49 -4.38
C SER A 139 -18.17 -10.44 -4.16
N GLN A 140 -19.11 -10.74 -3.26
CA GLN A 140 -20.19 -9.84 -2.89
C GLN A 140 -19.93 -9.21 -1.52
N GLY A 141 -19.95 -7.88 -1.48
CA GLY A 141 -19.78 -7.12 -0.24
C GLY A 141 -18.42 -7.33 0.44
N LEU A 142 -18.25 -6.63 1.56
CA LEU A 142 -17.06 -6.76 2.38
C LEU A 142 -17.36 -7.65 3.59
N THR A 143 -16.47 -8.59 3.89
CA THR A 143 -16.46 -9.25 5.21
C THR A 143 -16.18 -8.22 6.29
N TRP A 144 -16.37 -8.59 7.56
CA TRP A 144 -16.09 -7.68 8.66
C TRP A 144 -14.61 -7.25 8.67
N LEU A 145 -13.65 -8.16 8.41
CA LEU A 145 -12.23 -7.83 8.44
C LEU A 145 -11.85 -6.94 7.26
N SER A 146 -12.38 -7.21 6.06
CA SER A 146 -12.17 -6.33 4.91
C SER A 146 -12.82 -4.95 5.11
N SER A 147 -14.00 -4.88 5.73
CA SER A 147 -14.63 -3.61 6.10
C SER A 147 -13.78 -2.83 7.11
N TRP A 148 -13.24 -3.52 8.11
CA TRP A 148 -12.34 -2.95 9.09
C TRP A 148 -11.07 -2.40 8.43
N ILE A 149 -10.45 -3.14 7.51
CA ILE A 149 -9.27 -2.71 6.75
C ILE A 149 -9.57 -1.43 5.94
N VAL A 150 -10.74 -1.35 5.30
CA VAL A 150 -11.17 -0.15 4.57
C VAL A 150 -11.32 1.06 5.51
N VAL A 151 -11.97 0.87 6.66
CA VAL A 151 -12.10 1.94 7.67
C VAL A 151 -10.72 2.38 8.17
N TYR A 152 -9.85 1.43 8.50
CA TYR A 152 -8.49 1.71 8.95
C TYR A 152 -7.69 2.52 7.92
N ALA A 153 -7.71 2.10 6.65
CA ALA A 153 -7.02 2.81 5.57
C ALA A 153 -7.55 4.25 5.38
N ARG A 154 -8.87 4.45 5.51
CA ARG A 154 -9.48 5.79 5.48
C ARG A 154 -9.02 6.66 6.64
N LEU A 155 -8.89 6.11 7.85
CA LEU A 155 -8.40 6.85 9.02
C LEU A 155 -6.93 7.28 8.86
N VAL A 156 -6.08 6.40 8.31
CA VAL A 156 -4.70 6.77 7.93
C VAL A 156 -4.73 7.91 6.91
N GLY A 157 -5.51 7.77 5.83
CA GLY A 157 -5.65 8.81 4.80
C GLY A 157 -6.13 10.16 5.34
N GLN A 158 -7.13 10.15 6.24
CA GLN A 158 -7.64 11.34 6.90
C GLN A 158 -6.56 12.04 7.74
N PHE A 159 -5.71 11.28 8.43
CA PHE A 159 -4.57 11.88 9.13
C PHE A 159 -3.59 12.53 8.16
N LEU A 160 -3.31 11.90 7.01
CA LEU A 160 -2.42 12.41 5.96
C LEU A 160 -2.95 13.68 5.26
N ASP A 161 -4.23 14.01 5.45
CA ASP A 161 -4.86 15.28 5.07
C ASP A 161 -4.81 16.36 6.16
N THR A 162 -4.13 16.12 7.29
CA THR A 162 -3.97 17.12 8.35
C THR A 162 -2.60 17.81 8.30
N PRO A 163 -2.47 19.04 8.83
CA PRO A 163 -1.16 19.69 8.97
C PRO A 163 -0.14 18.93 9.82
N ALA A 164 -0.61 18.04 10.72
CA ALA A 164 0.27 17.23 11.56
C ALA A 164 0.97 16.11 10.77
N SER A 165 0.53 15.79 9.56
CA SER A 165 1.10 14.73 8.71
C SER A 165 2.38 15.13 7.99
N ILE A 166 2.81 16.39 8.10
CA ILE A 166 3.94 16.92 7.36
C ILE A 166 4.80 17.81 8.26
N THR A 167 6.11 17.72 8.08
CA THR A 167 7.10 18.52 8.81
C THR A 167 8.18 18.97 7.82
N PRO A 168 8.95 20.03 8.12
CA PRO A 168 10.07 20.42 7.26
C PRO A 168 11.05 19.27 7.03
N SER A 169 11.31 18.48 8.08
CA SER A 169 12.19 17.32 8.02
C SER A 169 11.64 16.15 7.21
N SER A 170 10.32 15.91 7.19
CA SER A 170 9.76 14.89 6.30
C SER A 170 9.78 15.33 4.86
N LEU A 171 9.43 16.59 4.56
CA LEU A 171 9.61 17.17 3.23
C LEU A 171 11.05 17.08 2.74
N GLN A 172 12.02 17.38 3.61
CA GLN A 172 13.44 17.24 3.27
C GLN A 172 13.81 15.80 2.91
N SER A 173 13.26 14.80 3.62
CA SER A 173 13.54 13.39 3.32
C SER A 173 13.15 12.99 1.89
N PHE A 174 12.01 13.49 1.38
CA PHE A 174 11.61 13.28 -0.02
C PHE A 174 12.50 14.05 -1.00
N ALA A 175 12.93 15.26 -0.64
CA ALA A 175 13.86 16.04 -1.46
C ALA A 175 15.24 15.38 -1.60
N THR A 176 15.67 14.64 -0.57
CA THR A 176 16.95 13.93 -0.56
C THR A 176 16.87 12.50 -1.08
N SER A 177 15.67 11.97 -1.34
CA SER A 177 15.45 10.64 -1.90
C SER A 177 15.38 10.74 -3.43
N PRO A 178 16.43 10.36 -4.20
CA PRO A 178 16.45 10.56 -5.65
C PRO A 178 15.26 9.92 -6.40
N PRO A 179 14.74 8.74 -6.03
CA PRO A 179 13.59 8.14 -6.70
C PRO A 179 12.34 9.03 -6.74
N TYR A 180 12.14 9.90 -5.74
CA TYR A 180 10.99 10.80 -5.68
C TYR A 180 11.07 11.96 -6.67
N ARG A 181 12.26 12.25 -7.22
CA ARG A 181 12.51 13.37 -8.16
C ARG A 181 11.85 14.67 -7.69
N PHE A 182 11.92 14.96 -6.39
CA PHE A 182 11.10 16.02 -5.78
C PHE A 182 11.42 17.43 -6.34
N HIS A 183 12.60 17.60 -6.95
CA HIS A 183 12.99 18.81 -7.66
C HIS A 183 12.08 19.14 -8.87
N GLU A 184 11.29 18.18 -9.37
CA GLU A 184 10.29 18.38 -10.43
C GLU A 184 8.99 19.01 -9.92
N ALA A 185 8.78 19.02 -8.61
CA ALA A 185 7.56 19.54 -8.01
C ALA A 185 7.43 21.05 -8.23
N GLU A 186 6.23 21.49 -8.58
CA GLU A 186 5.80 22.87 -8.42
C GLU A 186 5.43 23.06 -6.94
N ILE A 187 6.18 23.91 -6.23
CA ILE A 187 5.96 24.19 -4.81
C ILE A 187 4.90 25.29 -4.68
N PRO A 188 3.75 25.04 -4.02
CA PRO A 188 2.74 26.06 -3.80
C PRO A 188 3.27 27.26 -3.01
N LYS A 189 2.65 28.44 -3.17
CA LYS A 189 2.95 29.59 -2.32
C LYS A 189 2.65 29.25 -0.85
N GLY A 190 3.67 29.31 -0.01
CA GLY A 190 3.60 28.88 1.40
C GLY A 190 3.91 27.39 1.64
N GLY A 191 4.30 26.65 0.61
CA GLY A 191 4.68 25.23 0.71
C GLY A 191 3.51 24.27 0.79
N PHE A 192 3.82 22.99 0.94
CA PHE A 192 2.82 21.94 1.15
C PHE A 192 2.28 21.97 2.58
N ARG A 193 0.95 21.92 2.74
CA ARG A 193 0.28 21.99 4.05
C ARG A 193 0.00 20.64 4.68
N THR A 194 -0.03 19.57 3.88
CA THR A 194 -0.32 18.19 4.30
C THR A 194 0.52 17.20 3.51
N PHE A 195 0.72 15.98 4.01
CA PHE A 195 1.39 14.92 3.25
C PHE A 195 0.70 14.67 1.92
N ASN A 196 -0.62 14.52 1.91
CA ASN A 196 -1.37 14.26 0.67
C ASN A 196 -1.17 15.37 -0.37
N SER A 197 -1.14 16.65 0.04
CA SER A 197 -0.86 17.77 -0.88
C SER A 197 0.53 17.69 -1.53
N SER A 198 1.52 17.15 -0.79
CA SER A 198 2.88 16.88 -1.29
C SER A 198 2.92 15.64 -2.17
N PHE A 199 2.21 14.57 -1.79
CA PHE A 199 2.16 13.32 -2.55
C PHE A 199 1.51 13.53 -3.93
N THR A 200 0.42 14.30 -3.99
CA THR A 200 -0.28 14.71 -5.23
C THR A 200 0.19 16.06 -5.78
N ARG A 201 1.47 16.41 -5.55
CA ARG A 201 2.10 17.65 -6.03
C ARG A 201 1.82 17.88 -7.51
N ARG A 202 1.87 19.13 -7.99
CA ARG A 202 1.98 19.41 -9.43
C ARG A 202 3.43 19.25 -9.85
N LEU A 203 3.65 18.90 -11.11
CA LEU A 203 4.98 19.03 -11.71
C LEU A 203 5.14 20.43 -12.32
N LYS A 204 6.38 20.90 -12.40
CA LYS A 204 6.71 22.10 -13.18
C LYS A 204 6.24 21.93 -14.63
N PRO A 205 5.72 22.98 -15.29
CA PRO A 205 5.26 22.90 -16.67
C PRO A 205 6.35 22.38 -17.62
N GLY A 206 5.96 21.61 -18.64
CA GLY A 206 6.85 21.13 -19.71
C GLY A 206 7.66 19.87 -19.40
N LEU A 207 7.59 19.31 -18.19
CA LEU A 207 8.36 18.10 -17.82
C LEU A 207 7.83 16.78 -18.41
N ARG A 208 6.60 16.78 -18.92
CA ARG A 208 5.94 15.63 -19.57
C ARG A 208 5.30 16.10 -20.88
N PRO A 209 6.08 16.36 -21.94
CA PRO A 209 5.53 16.78 -23.22
C PRO A 209 4.65 15.67 -23.80
N ILE A 210 3.45 16.04 -24.26
CA ILE A 210 2.53 15.11 -24.91
C ILE A 210 3.00 14.89 -26.34
N ALA A 211 3.17 13.62 -26.73
CA ALA A 211 3.53 13.26 -28.09
C ALA A 211 2.31 13.46 -29.02
N SER A 212 2.54 14.08 -30.18
CA SER A 212 1.55 14.28 -31.24
C SER A 212 0.17 14.77 -30.74
N PRO A 213 0.09 15.95 -30.11
CA PRO A 213 -1.16 16.43 -29.47
C PRO A 213 -2.33 16.63 -30.44
N ASP A 214 -2.06 16.72 -31.75
CA ASP A 214 -3.06 16.91 -32.80
C ASP A 214 -3.32 15.60 -33.62
N ASP A 215 -2.78 14.46 -33.19
CA ASP A 215 -2.94 13.16 -33.87
C ASP A 215 -3.68 12.16 -32.96
N ASP A 216 -4.98 11.99 -33.20
CA ASP A 216 -5.85 11.09 -32.44
C ASP A 216 -5.51 9.59 -32.61
N SER A 217 -4.59 9.24 -33.53
CA SER A 217 -4.12 7.86 -33.69
C SER A 217 -3.03 7.47 -32.68
N VAL A 218 -2.45 8.44 -31.97
CA VAL A 218 -1.35 8.23 -31.03
C VAL A 218 -1.87 8.08 -29.60
N ILE A 219 -1.62 6.92 -29.00
CA ILE A 219 -1.90 6.67 -27.58
C ILE A 219 -0.65 7.01 -26.75
N VAL A 220 -0.81 7.92 -25.79
CA VAL A 220 0.25 8.30 -24.83
C VAL A 220 0.03 7.64 -23.47
N TYR A 221 1.09 7.54 -22.66
CA TYR A 221 0.98 7.01 -21.30
C TYR A 221 0.13 7.92 -20.41
N PRO A 222 -0.81 7.37 -19.61
CA PRO A 222 -1.70 8.17 -18.79
C PRO A 222 -1.04 8.68 -17.50
N ALA A 223 0.06 8.05 -17.05
CA ALA A 223 0.73 8.36 -15.79
C ALA A 223 2.21 7.98 -15.82
N ASP A 224 2.99 8.55 -14.90
CA ASP A 224 4.31 8.03 -14.55
C ASP A 224 4.13 6.68 -13.87
N CYS A 225 4.41 5.60 -14.60
CA CYS A 225 4.13 4.25 -14.13
C CYS A 225 5.13 3.25 -14.71
N THR A 226 5.07 2.02 -14.20
CA THR A 226 5.76 0.87 -14.76
C THR A 226 4.78 -0.27 -14.96
N TYR A 227 5.12 -1.22 -15.83
CA TYR A 227 4.41 -2.49 -15.89
C TYR A 227 4.76 -3.37 -14.69
N ASP A 228 3.73 -4.00 -14.10
CA ASP A 228 3.92 -5.02 -13.08
C ASP A 228 4.35 -6.33 -13.75
N ASN A 229 5.66 -6.61 -13.70
CA ASN A 229 6.29 -7.79 -14.30
C ASN A 229 6.45 -8.95 -13.30
N ALA A 230 5.79 -8.91 -12.12
CA ALA A 230 5.86 -10.00 -11.14
C ALA A 230 5.33 -11.33 -11.70
N LEU A 231 4.47 -11.27 -12.71
CA LEU A 231 4.01 -12.42 -13.50
C LEU A 231 4.22 -12.10 -14.99
N ALA A 232 4.84 -13.03 -15.72
CA ALA A 232 5.14 -12.86 -17.13
C ALA A 232 3.86 -12.60 -17.95
N ASN A 233 3.92 -11.62 -18.85
CA ASN A 233 2.86 -11.30 -19.83
C ASN A 233 1.48 -10.93 -19.24
N GLN A 234 1.43 -10.28 -18.06
CA GLN A 234 0.16 -9.89 -17.45
C GLN A 234 -0.14 -8.39 -17.45
N SER A 235 0.84 -7.55 -17.77
CA SER A 235 0.64 -6.10 -17.78
C SER A 235 -0.03 -5.62 -19.07
N VAL A 236 0.03 -6.40 -20.15
CA VAL A 236 -0.70 -6.18 -21.40
C VAL A 236 -1.35 -7.49 -21.81
N ALA A 237 -2.67 -7.50 -21.95
CA ALA A 237 -3.42 -8.72 -22.23
C ALA A 237 -4.55 -8.45 -23.23
N LYS A 238 -4.85 -9.43 -24.08
CA LYS A 238 -5.99 -9.35 -24.99
C LYS A 238 -7.28 -9.60 -24.21
N ILE A 239 -8.28 -8.74 -24.42
CA ILE A 239 -9.64 -8.98 -23.96
C ILE A 239 -10.27 -9.99 -24.93
N THR A 240 -10.84 -11.06 -24.37
CA THR A 240 -11.56 -12.07 -25.15
C THR A 240 -12.74 -11.46 -25.91
N PRO A 241 -13.23 -12.08 -27.00
CA PRO A 241 -14.41 -11.61 -27.72
C PRO A 241 -15.71 -11.56 -26.90
N TYR A 242 -15.71 -12.10 -25.68
CA TYR A 242 -16.85 -12.13 -24.75
C TYR A 242 -16.61 -11.23 -23.52
N GLY A 243 -15.71 -10.25 -23.64
CA GLY A 243 -15.53 -9.23 -22.61
C GLY A 243 -14.90 -9.74 -21.33
N SER A 244 -13.86 -10.56 -21.41
CA SER A 244 -13.07 -10.95 -20.22
C SER A 244 -11.56 -10.90 -20.45
N VAL A 245 -10.81 -10.63 -19.37
CA VAL A 245 -9.34 -10.56 -19.35
C VAL A 245 -8.78 -11.39 -18.18
N GLU A 246 -7.65 -12.06 -18.40
CA GLU A 246 -6.93 -12.80 -17.35
C GLU A 246 -5.87 -11.90 -16.72
N ILE A 247 -6.00 -11.62 -15.42
CA ILE A 247 -5.08 -10.76 -14.66
C ILE A 247 -4.76 -11.45 -13.34
N LYS A 248 -3.48 -11.64 -13.02
CA LYS A 248 -3.01 -12.28 -11.78
C LYS A 248 -3.65 -13.65 -11.54
N SER A 249 -3.78 -14.41 -12.62
CA SER A 249 -4.40 -15.74 -12.64
C SER A 249 -5.88 -15.75 -12.22
N VAL A 250 -6.55 -14.60 -12.35
CA VAL A 250 -7.98 -14.43 -12.12
C VAL A 250 -8.62 -13.90 -13.39
N ARG A 251 -9.68 -14.57 -13.83
CA ARG A 251 -10.50 -14.12 -14.94
C ARG A 251 -11.40 -12.97 -14.48
N TRP A 252 -11.32 -11.83 -15.15
CA TRP A 252 -12.16 -10.66 -14.90
C TRP A 252 -13.07 -10.37 -16.09
N PRO A 253 -14.40 -10.52 -15.94
CA PRO A 253 -15.35 -9.95 -16.89
C PRO A 253 -15.27 -8.41 -16.86
N ILE A 254 -15.17 -7.78 -18.04
CA ILE A 254 -15.16 -6.32 -18.19
C ILE A 254 -16.44 -5.71 -17.64
N SER A 255 -17.59 -6.35 -17.85
CA SER A 255 -18.88 -5.92 -17.29
C SER A 255 -18.87 -5.82 -15.76
N MET A 256 -18.16 -6.71 -15.07
CA MET A 256 -18.00 -6.66 -13.61
C MET A 256 -17.04 -5.54 -13.19
N LEU A 257 -15.92 -5.37 -13.92
CA LEU A 257 -14.97 -4.27 -13.67
C LEU A 257 -15.63 -2.90 -13.82
N LEU A 258 -16.49 -2.75 -14.83
CA LEU A 258 -17.24 -1.51 -15.12
C LEU A 258 -18.61 -1.45 -14.42
N GLN A 259 -18.88 -2.32 -13.45
CA GLN A 259 -20.10 -2.32 -12.63
C GLN A 259 -21.40 -2.27 -13.45
N GLY A 260 -21.47 -3.04 -14.54
CA GLY A 260 -22.66 -3.13 -15.40
C GLY A 260 -22.85 -1.94 -16.35
N SER A 261 -21.82 -1.13 -16.58
CA SER A 261 -21.85 -0.05 -17.58
C SER A 261 -22.32 -0.53 -18.96
N ALA A 262 -23.11 0.31 -19.65
CA ALA A 262 -23.56 0.06 -21.02
C ALA A 262 -22.40 -0.03 -22.03
N HIS A 263 -21.23 0.49 -21.67
CA HIS A 263 -20.01 0.49 -22.50
C HIS A 263 -19.18 -0.80 -22.36
N ALA A 264 -19.62 -1.79 -21.58
CA ALA A 264 -18.79 -2.99 -21.35
C ALA A 264 -18.43 -3.73 -22.65
N ALA A 265 -19.37 -3.80 -23.61
CA ALA A 265 -19.15 -4.45 -24.90
C ALA A 265 -18.21 -3.67 -25.83
N ASP A 266 -18.00 -2.37 -25.60
CA ASP A 266 -17.10 -1.55 -26.41
C ASP A 266 -15.63 -2.00 -26.28
N PHE A 267 -15.31 -2.79 -25.25
CA PHE A 267 -13.98 -3.33 -24.99
C PHE A 267 -13.78 -4.77 -25.49
N ASP A 268 -14.81 -5.41 -26.05
CA ASP A 268 -14.73 -6.79 -26.53
C ASP A 268 -13.67 -6.94 -27.62
N GLY A 269 -12.77 -7.92 -27.46
CA GLY A 269 -11.65 -8.13 -28.39
C GLY A 269 -10.51 -7.10 -28.30
N GLY A 270 -10.62 -6.09 -27.42
CA GLY A 270 -9.65 -5.04 -27.22
C GLY A 270 -8.36 -5.47 -26.50
N ILE A 271 -7.56 -4.48 -26.09
CA ILE A 271 -6.32 -4.69 -25.34
C ILE A 271 -6.44 -4.04 -23.97
N TRP A 272 -6.17 -4.82 -22.93
CA TRP A 272 -6.05 -4.37 -21.55
C TRP A 272 -4.60 -4.02 -21.22
N MET A 273 -4.41 -2.94 -20.47
CA MET A 273 -3.13 -2.54 -19.91
C MET A 273 -3.25 -2.32 -18.39
N HIS A 274 -2.40 -2.99 -17.61
CA HIS A 274 -2.26 -2.79 -16.17
C HIS A 274 -0.98 -2.01 -15.88
N ALA A 275 -1.14 -0.72 -15.58
CA ALA A 275 -0.07 0.18 -15.17
C ALA A 275 0.00 0.28 -13.64
N PHE A 276 1.20 0.13 -13.07
CA PHE A 276 1.45 0.23 -11.64
C PHE A 276 2.17 1.54 -11.30
N LEU A 277 1.63 2.27 -10.34
CA LEU A 277 2.24 3.48 -9.78
C LEU A 277 2.83 3.13 -8.40
N ASN A 278 4.14 3.24 -8.29
CA ASN A 278 4.86 3.11 -7.03
C ASN A 278 4.75 4.41 -6.20
N THR A 279 5.09 4.37 -4.92
CA THR A 279 5.04 5.53 -4.00
C THR A 279 5.92 6.70 -4.43
N THR A 280 6.93 6.44 -5.26
CA THR A 280 7.89 7.42 -5.78
C THR A 280 7.39 8.15 -7.04
N ASN A 281 6.36 7.62 -7.71
CA ASN A 281 5.83 8.20 -8.95
C ASN A 281 5.07 9.51 -8.72
N TYR A 282 4.63 10.11 -9.82
CA TYR A 282 3.72 11.26 -9.83
C TYR A 282 2.26 10.77 -9.78
N HIS A 283 1.52 11.16 -8.72
CA HIS A 283 0.16 10.67 -8.44
C HIS A 283 -0.89 11.77 -8.70
N ARG A 284 -1.36 11.87 -9.95
CA ARG A 284 -2.46 12.75 -10.38
C ARG A 284 -3.45 12.07 -11.28
#